data_AF-A0A395M3D4-F1
#
_entry.id   AF-A0A395M3D4-F1
#
_cell.length_a   1.000
_cell.length_b   1.000
_cell.length_c   1.000
_cell.angle_alpha   90.00
_cell.angle_beta   90.00
_cell.angle_gamma   90.00
#
_symmetry.space_group_name_H-M   'P 1'
#
loop_
_entity.id
_entity.type
_entity.pdbx_description
1 polymer ?
#
loop_
_entity_poly.entity_id
_entity_poly.type
_entity_poly.pdbx_seq_one_letter_code
_entity_poly.pdbx_strand_id
1 'polypeptide(L)'
;MSDKKHTIRPPRLTDIIAETIENSYRDISAIISAKIELTKLDIAEMIASVAAWLFVACLVLVGMAYFMIAAALLLGEMLGKTSLGFLAMGMLMSAIAVCFAKLSPNMLKNFFWRLVFAKLVELEQQKPRDEISKS
;
A
#
# COMPACT_ATOMS: atom_id res chain seq x y z
N MET A 1 23.07 -27.33 66.60
CA MET A 1 21.80 -27.87 66.09
C MET A 1 20.72 -26.85 66.42
N SER A 2 20.41 -25.94 65.49
CA SER A 2 19.31 -24.98 65.65
C SER A 2 18.69 -24.76 64.28
N ASP A 3 17.60 -25.51 64.08
CA ASP A 3 16.83 -25.62 62.85
C ASP A 3 16.01 -24.33 62.66
N LYS A 4 16.44 -23.46 61.75
CA LYS A 4 15.68 -22.27 61.34
C LYS A 4 14.54 -22.73 60.43
N LYS A 5 13.39 -23.04 61.04
CA LYS A 5 12.10 -23.19 60.34
C LYS A 5 11.83 -21.93 59.51
N HIS A 6 12.03 -22.03 58.20
CA HIS A 6 11.43 -21.11 57.24
C HIS A 6 9.92 -21.31 57.29
N THR A 7 9.23 -20.44 58.05
CA THR A 7 7.78 -20.27 57.96
C THR A 7 7.43 -19.76 56.56
N ILE A 8 7.09 -20.69 55.66
CA ILE A 8 6.43 -20.39 54.40
C ILE A 8 5.02 -19.94 54.75
N ARG A 9 4.80 -18.62 54.79
CA ARG A 9 3.45 -18.06 54.94
C ARG A 9 2.65 -18.47 53.69
N PRO A 10 1.41 -18.95 53.83
CA PRO A 10 0.59 -19.27 52.67
C PRO A 10 0.44 -17.99 51.82
N PRO A 11 0.66 -18.08 50.50
CA PRO A 11 0.54 -16.92 49.63
C PRO A 11 -0.87 -16.35 49.82
N ARG A 12 -0.96 -15.07 50.17
CA ARG A 12 -2.25 -14.41 50.30
C ARG A 12 -2.86 -14.41 48.91
N LEU A 13 -4.14 -14.76 48.82
CA LEU A 13 -4.89 -14.75 47.55
C LEU A 13 -4.71 -13.41 46.81
N THR A 14 -4.55 -12.32 47.56
CA THR A 14 -4.24 -10.99 47.06
C THR A 14 -2.92 -10.89 46.29
N ASP A 15 -1.87 -11.59 46.73
CA ASP A 15 -0.57 -11.60 46.06
C ASP A 15 -0.62 -12.41 44.75
N ILE A 16 -1.32 -13.55 44.75
CA ILE A 16 -1.51 -14.38 43.55
C ILE A 16 -2.36 -13.65 42.51
N ILE A 17 -3.40 -12.92 42.94
CA ILE A 17 -4.24 -12.12 42.06
C ILE A 17 -3.46 -10.91 41.52
N ALA A 18 -2.68 -10.23 42.35
CA ALA A 18 -1.82 -9.12 41.92
C ALA A 18 -0.78 -9.60 40.88
N GLU A 19 -0.12 -10.73 41.12
CA GLU A 19 0.88 -11.33 40.24
C GLU A 19 0.25 -11.85 38.92
N THR A 20 -0.99 -12.35 38.97
CA THR A 20 -1.76 -12.76 37.79
C THR A 20 -2.19 -11.56 36.93
N ILE A 21 -2.60 -10.46 37.54
CA ILE A 21 -2.96 -9.22 36.83
C ILE A 21 -1.72 -8.61 36.19
N GLU A 22 -0.59 -8.59 36.90
CA GLU A 22 0.67 -8.05 36.39
C GLU A 22 1.25 -8.89 35.25
N ASN A 23 1.22 -10.22 35.35
CA ASN A 23 1.61 -11.10 34.25
C ASN A 23 0.66 -10.98 33.05
N SER A 24 -0.66 -10.87 33.27
CA SER A 24 -1.62 -10.65 32.18
C SER A 24 -1.38 -9.31 31.48
N TYR A 25 -1.05 -8.25 32.23
CA TYR A 25 -0.71 -6.95 31.65
C TYR A 25 0.59 -7.03 30.83
N ARG A 26 1.58 -7.79 31.30
CA ARG A 26 2.85 -8.01 30.61
C ARG A 26 2.65 -8.75 29.30
N ASP A 27 1.85 -9.81 29.29
CA ASP A 27 1.51 -10.56 28.08
C ASP A 27 0.72 -9.71 27.08
N ILE A 28 -0.24 -8.91 27.55
CA ILE A 28 -0.97 -7.95 26.70
C ILE A 28 -0.01 -6.93 26.09
N SER A 29 0.95 -6.41 26.85
CA SER A 29 1.94 -5.44 26.35
C SER A 29 2.89 -6.04 25.31
N ALA A 30 3.23 -7.33 25.45
CA ALA A 30 4.04 -8.08 24.50
C ALA A 30 3.27 -8.34 23.20
N ILE A 31 1.98 -8.69 23.29
CA ILE A 31 1.10 -8.86 22.13
C ILE A 31 0.91 -7.53 21.38
N ILE A 32 0.75 -6.43 22.11
CA ILE A 32 0.64 -5.09 21.53
C ILE A 32 1.95 -4.72 20.81
N SER A 33 3.11 -4.97 21.43
CA SER A 33 4.41 -4.68 20.82
C SER A 33 4.63 -5.47 19.53
N ALA A 34 4.30 -6.76 19.51
CA ALA A 34 4.38 -7.58 18.30
C ALA A 34 3.40 -7.11 17.20
N LYS A 35 2.18 -6.70 17.57
CA LYS A 35 1.22 -6.11 16.61
C LYS A 35 1.70 -4.79 16.03
N ILE A 36 2.40 -3.96 16.81
CA ILE A 36 2.98 -2.70 16.31
C ILE A 36 4.08 -2.99 15.28
N GLU A 37 4.91 -4.01 15.52
CA GLU A 37 5.99 -4.39 14.59
C GLU A 37 5.45 -4.95 13.27
N LEU A 38 4.43 -5.81 13.34
CA LEU A 38 3.69 -6.28 12.16
C LEU A 38 3.04 -5.13 11.37
N THR A 39 2.39 -4.20 12.08
CA THR A 39 1.76 -3.02 11.45
C THR A 39 2.78 -2.15 10.72
N LYS A 40 4.00 -1.99 11.27
CA LYS A 40 5.08 -1.25 10.61
C LYS A 40 5.53 -1.95 9.31
N LEU A 41 5.57 -3.28 9.30
CA LEU A 41 5.94 -4.05 8.13
C LEU A 41 4.88 -3.92 7.01
N ASP A 42 3.60 -4.00 7.36
CA ASP A 42 2.50 -3.84 6.40
C ASP A 42 2.48 -2.43 5.77
N ILE A 43 2.72 -1.40 6.58
CA ILE A 43 2.83 -0.02 6.08
C ILE A 43 4.03 0.10 5.13
N ALA A 44 5.17 -0.52 5.47
CA ALA A 44 6.35 -0.51 4.62
C ALA A 44 6.09 -1.23 3.28
N GLU A 45 5.40 -2.37 3.31
CA GLU A 45 5.01 -3.12 2.11
C GLU A 45 4.02 -2.33 1.24
N MET A 46 3.03 -1.67 1.84
CA MET A 46 2.10 -0.79 1.13
C MET A 46 2.84 0.35 0.43
N ILE A 47 3.75 1.04 1.13
CA ILE A 47 4.55 2.13 0.55
C ILE A 47 5.45 1.60 -0.56
N ALA A 48 6.10 0.45 -0.35
CA ALA A 48 6.95 -0.18 -1.36
C ALA A 48 6.14 -0.56 -2.62
N SER A 49 4.94 -1.10 -2.46
CA SER A 49 4.04 -1.45 -3.55
C SER A 49 3.60 -0.21 -4.34
N VAL A 50 3.15 0.85 -3.65
CA VAL A 50 2.77 2.11 -4.31
C VAL A 50 3.96 2.73 -5.05
N ALA A 51 5.15 2.70 -4.45
CA ALA A 51 6.38 3.19 -5.08
C ALA A 51 6.75 2.37 -6.32
N ALA A 52 6.64 1.04 -6.27
CA ALA A 52 6.87 0.17 -7.42
C ALA A 52 5.90 0.46 -8.56
N TRP A 53 4.60 0.62 -8.26
CA TRP A 53 3.60 1.01 -9.25
C TRP A 53 3.88 2.38 -9.86
N LEU A 54 4.30 3.36 -9.06
CA LEU A 54 4.68 4.68 -9.54
C LEU A 54 5.89 4.62 -10.47
N PHE A 55 6.89 3.79 -10.13
CA PHE A 55 8.07 3.59 -10.97
C PHE A 55 7.72 2.93 -12.31
N VAL A 56 6.90 1.87 -12.29
CA VAL A 56 6.38 1.23 -13.51
C VAL A 56 5.58 2.22 -14.36
N ALA A 57 4.70 3.00 -13.74
CA ALA A 57 3.94 4.03 -14.43
C ALA A 57 4.86 5.05 -15.11
N CYS A 58 5.94 5.47 -14.45
CA CYS A 58 6.94 6.38 -15.02
C CYS A 58 7.63 5.76 -16.25
N LEU A 59 8.07 4.51 -16.17
CA LEU A 59 8.68 3.79 -17.29
C LEU A 59 7.72 3.67 -18.48
N VAL A 60 6.46 3.35 -18.23
CA VAL A 60 5.42 3.30 -19.27
C VAL A 60 5.22 4.66 -19.92
N LEU A 61 5.21 5.74 -19.12
CA LEU A 61 5.04 7.11 -19.63
C LEU A 61 6.21 7.51 -20.55
N VAL A 62 7.45 7.18 -20.16
CA VAL A 62 8.64 7.40 -20.98
C VAL A 62 8.58 6.57 -22.27
N GLY A 63 8.25 5.28 -22.17
CA GLY A 63 8.11 4.41 -23.34
C GLY A 63 7.03 4.90 -24.31
N MET A 64 5.89 5.35 -23.77
CA MET A 64 4.80 5.93 -24.57
C MET A 64 5.23 7.21 -25.28
N ALA A 65 6.03 8.06 -24.63
CA ALA A 65 6.57 9.27 -25.26
C ALA A 65 7.47 8.93 -26.45
N TYR A 66 8.40 7.96 -26.29
CA TYR A 66 9.23 7.48 -27.39
C TYR A 66 8.41 6.85 -28.52
N PHE A 67 7.39 6.07 -28.17
CA PHE A 67 6.50 5.47 -29.15
C PHE A 67 5.73 6.53 -29.96
N MET A 68 5.26 7.59 -29.30
CA MET A 68 4.63 8.72 -30.00
C MET A 68 5.60 9.44 -30.94
N ILE A 69 6.85 9.63 -30.54
CA ILE A 69 7.89 10.21 -31.42
C ILE A 69 8.12 9.31 -32.63
N ALA A 70 8.28 8.00 -32.43
CA ALA A 70 8.46 7.04 -33.51
C ALA A 70 7.26 7.04 -34.48
N ALA A 71 6.04 7.06 -33.95
CA ALA A 71 4.82 7.15 -34.76
C ALA A 71 4.74 8.47 -35.56
N ALA A 72 5.13 9.59 -34.94
CA ALA A 72 5.18 10.89 -35.62
C ALA A 72 6.23 10.90 -36.75
N LEU A 73 7.41 10.31 -36.52
CA LEU A 73 8.44 10.17 -37.55
C LEU A 73 7.94 9.31 -38.72
N LEU A 74 7.33 8.16 -38.42
CA LEU A 74 6.78 7.25 -39.43
C LEU A 74 5.69 7.94 -40.27
N LEU A 75 4.74 8.62 -39.62
CA LEU A 75 3.73 9.41 -40.33
C LEU A 75 4.39 10.49 -41.19
N GLY A 76 5.39 11.19 -40.65
CA GLY A 76 6.08 12.27 -41.35
C GLY A 76 6.80 11.79 -42.59
N GLU A 77 7.40 10.59 -42.54
CA GLU A 77 8.03 9.95 -43.69
C GLU A 77 6.99 9.57 -44.76
N MET A 78 5.84 9.01 -44.37
CA MET A 78 4.75 8.71 -45.31
C MET A 78 4.17 9.96 -45.98
N LEU A 79 4.17 11.10 -45.28
CA LEU A 79 3.72 12.38 -45.82
C LEU A 79 4.85 13.13 -46.59
N GLY A 80 6.05 12.55 -46.67
CA GLY A 80 7.21 13.10 -47.37
C GLY A 80 7.95 14.23 -46.63
N LYS A 81 7.46 14.65 -45.45
CA LYS A 81 8.08 15.66 -44.59
C LYS A 81 7.85 15.32 -43.12
N THR A 82 8.95 15.15 -42.39
CA THR A 82 8.94 14.84 -40.94
C THR A 82 8.14 15.85 -40.12
N SER A 83 8.16 17.13 -40.50
CA SER A 83 7.40 18.19 -39.81
C SER A 83 5.88 17.99 -39.88
N LEU A 84 5.35 17.42 -40.97
CA LEU A 84 3.92 17.12 -41.07
C LEU A 84 3.51 15.97 -40.16
N GLY A 85 4.41 14.99 -39.94
CA GLY A 85 4.14 13.88 -39.03
C GLY A 85 3.96 14.32 -37.58
N PHE A 86 4.85 15.19 -37.10
CA PHE A 86 4.70 15.82 -35.78
C PHE A 86 3.45 16.69 -35.69
N LEU A 87 3.13 17.45 -36.73
CA LEU A 87 1.91 18.27 -36.77
C LEU A 87 0.64 17.41 -36.68
N ALA A 88 0.59 16.31 -37.44
CA ALA A 88 -0.54 15.38 -37.45
C ALA A 88 -0.73 14.69 -36.11
N MET A 89 0.35 14.15 -35.51
CA MET A 89 0.27 13.54 -34.18
C MET A 89 -0.05 14.55 -33.08
N GLY A 90 0.44 15.80 -33.20
CA GLY A 90 0.09 16.88 -32.29
C GLY A 90 -1.40 17.23 -32.34
N MET A 91 -1.99 17.33 -33.54
CA MET A 91 -3.43 17.55 -33.68
C MET A 91 -4.25 16.39 -33.12
N LEU A 92 -3.84 15.15 -33.41
CA LEU A 92 -4.49 13.96 -32.89
C LEU A 92 -4.48 13.94 -31.35
N MET A 93 -3.33 14.21 -30.74
CA MET A 93 -3.21 14.27 -29.27
C MET A 93 -4.00 15.42 -28.67
N SER A 94 -4.03 16.58 -29.32
CA SER A 94 -4.86 17.70 -28.87
C SER A 94 -6.35 17.35 -28.92
N ALA A 95 -6.81 16.68 -29.97
CA ALA A 95 -8.19 16.21 -30.06
C ALA A 95 -8.53 15.19 -28.96
N ILE A 96 -7.63 14.24 -28.69
CA ILE A 96 -7.79 13.28 -27.59
C ILE A 96 -7.82 14.00 -26.24
N ALA A 97 -6.91 14.96 -26.01
CA ALA A 97 -6.84 15.73 -24.77
C ALA A 97 -8.12 16.55 -24.54
N VAL A 98 -8.67 17.18 -25.57
CA VAL A 98 -9.95 17.90 -25.51
C VAL A 98 -11.10 16.94 -25.23
N CYS A 99 -11.12 15.76 -25.88
CA CYS A 99 -12.09 14.72 -25.59
C CYS A 99 -12.02 14.26 -24.13
N PHE A 100 -10.81 14.01 -23.60
CA PHE A 100 -10.60 13.63 -22.20
C PHE A 100 -11.01 14.73 -21.22
N ALA A 101 -10.64 15.98 -21.50
CA ALA A 101 -11.02 17.14 -20.70
C ALA A 101 -12.54 17.29 -20.62
N LYS A 102 -13.27 16.97 -21.70
CA LYS A 102 -14.73 16.94 -21.71
C LYS A 102 -15.34 15.67 -21.09
N LEU A 103 -14.72 14.49 -21.24
CA LEU A 103 -15.27 13.22 -20.74
C LEU A 103 -15.17 13.01 -19.22
N SER A 104 -14.46 13.91 -18.53
CA SER A 104 -14.76 14.41 -17.18
C SER A 104 -13.62 14.27 -16.17
N PRO A 105 -13.43 15.31 -15.32
CA PRO A 105 -12.68 15.18 -14.07
C PRO A 105 -13.34 14.18 -13.08
N ASN A 106 -14.62 13.86 -13.27
CA ASN A 106 -15.35 12.93 -12.40
C ASN A 106 -14.92 11.48 -12.61
N MET A 107 -14.62 11.03 -13.84
CA MET A 107 -14.11 9.67 -14.08
C MET A 107 -12.71 9.48 -13.48
N LEU A 108 -11.83 10.47 -13.63
CA LEU A 108 -10.49 10.41 -13.06
C LEU A 108 -10.54 10.37 -11.52
N LYS A 109 -11.39 11.20 -10.92
CA LYS A 109 -11.64 11.19 -9.47
C LYS A 109 -12.17 9.84 -9.01
N ASN A 110 -13.16 9.26 -9.70
CA ASN A 110 -13.72 7.95 -9.35
C ASN A 110 -12.71 6.82 -9.54
N PHE A 111 -11.82 6.90 -10.53
CA PHE A 111 -10.77 5.91 -10.75
C PHE A 111 -9.71 5.96 -9.65
N PHE A 112 -9.26 7.17 -9.26
CA PHE A 112 -8.36 7.36 -8.13
C PHE A 112 -8.98 6.86 -6.82
N TRP A 113 -10.24 7.23 -6.54
CA TRP A 113 -10.95 6.74 -5.35
C TRP A 113 -11.09 5.23 -5.37
N ARG A 114 -11.40 4.60 -6.51
CA ARG A 114 -11.47 3.13 -6.62
C ARG A 114 -10.11 2.46 -6.40
N LEU A 115 -9.01 3.01 -6.90
CA LEU A 115 -7.66 2.45 -6.68
C LEU A 115 -7.26 2.53 -5.20
N VAL A 116 -7.47 3.68 -4.58
CA VAL A 116 -7.18 3.90 -3.16
C VAL A 116 -8.06 3.01 -2.28
N PHE A 117 -9.36 2.94 -2.59
CA PHE A 117 -10.31 2.15 -1.81
C PHE A 117 -10.11 0.65 -2.01
N ALA A 118 -9.79 0.17 -3.23
CA ALA A 118 -9.49 -1.24 -3.47
C ALA A 118 -8.29 -1.71 -2.65
N LYS A 119 -7.24 -0.89 -2.55
CA LYS A 119 -6.05 -1.22 -1.74
C LYS A 119 -6.31 -1.12 -0.24
N LEU A 120 -7.11 -0.17 0.22
CA LEU A 120 -7.54 -0.09 1.62
C LEU A 120 -8.41 -1.29 2.04
N VAL A 121 -9.34 -1.72 1.19
CA VAL A 121 -10.20 -2.89 1.45
C VAL A 121 -9.39 -4.19 1.45
N GLU A 122 -8.39 -4.32 0.59
CA GLU A 122 -7.49 -5.48 0.55
C GLU A 122 -6.71 -5.62 1.87
N LEU A 123 -6.26 -4.50 2.46
CA LEU A 123 -5.61 -4.48 3.78
C LEU A 123 -6.58 -4.79 4.92
N GLU A 124 -7.84 -4.35 4.82
CA GLU A 124 -8.85 -4.67 5.84
C GLU A 124 -9.26 -6.15 5.81
N GLN A 125 -9.24 -6.79 4.64
CA GLN A 125 -9.57 -8.21 4.45
C GLN A 125 -8.41 -9.17 4.76
N GLN A 126 -7.17 -8.68 4.83
CA GLN A 126 -6.02 -9.48 5.29
C GLN A 126 -6.01 -9.65 6.82
N LYS A 127 -6.54 -8.66 7.55
CA LYS A 127 -6.63 -8.67 9.02
C LYS A 127 -7.47 -9.80 9.66
N PRO A 128 -8.61 -10.27 9.12
CA PRO A 128 -9.40 -11.32 9.75
C PRO A 128 -8.94 -12.76 9.44
N ARG A 129 -8.06 -12.97 8.46
CA ARG A 129 -7.75 -14.35 8.01
C ARG A 129 -6.68 -15.05 8.84
N ASP A 130 -5.85 -14.29 9.55
CA ASP A 130 -4.81 -14.85 10.42
C ASP A 130 -5.32 -15.24 11.82
N GLU A 131 -6.54 -14.81 12.20
CA GLU A 131 -7.14 -15.18 13.48
C GLU A 131 -7.80 -16.58 13.48
N ILE A 132 -8.07 -17.18 12.30
CA ILE A 132 -8.78 -18.48 12.22
C ILE A 132 -7.81 -19.68 12.06
N SER A 133 -6.55 -19.46 11.67
CA SER A 133 -5.61 -20.58 11.44
C SER A 133 -4.83 -21.04 12.69
N LYS A 134 -5.07 -20.43 13.86
CA LYS A 134 -4.38 -20.77 15.13
C LYS A 134 -5.32 -20.91 16.34
N SER A 135 -6.58 -21.29 16.11
CA SER A 135 -7.45 -21.79 17.19
C SER A 135 -7.48 -23.32 17.15
#